data_AF-A0A938T137-F1
#
_entry.id   AF-A0A938T137-F1
#
_cell.length_a   1.000
_cell.length_b   1.000
_cell.length_c   1.000
_cell.angle_alpha   90.00
_cell.angle_beta   90.00
_cell.angle_gamma   90.00
#
_symmetry.space_group_name_H-M   'P 1'
#
loop_
_entity.id
_entity.type
_entity.pdbx_description
1 polymer ?
#
loop_
_entity_poly.entity_id
_entity_poly.type
_entity_poly.pdbx_seq_one_letter_code
_entity_poly.pdbx_strand_id
1 'polypeptide(L)' 'MMIAIVDYGMGNLRSVEKGFLKVGVNAKVVSGPRAIDDAEAIVLPGVGAFRDCMRNLTNMSLIESIMRAIEKGKPY' A
#
# COMPACT_ATOMS: atom_id res chain seq x y z
N MET A 1 -0.33 -13.95 -7.57
CA MET A 1 0.58 -13.09 -6.80
C MET A 1 0.54 -11.65 -7.29
N MET A 2 -0.26 -10.82 -6.62
CA MET A 2 -0.21 -9.35 -6.75
C MET A 2 0.16 -8.73 -5.39
N ILE A 3 1.15 -7.85 -5.39
CA ILE A 3 1.51 -6.99 -4.26
C ILE A 3 0.85 -5.62 -4.44
N ALA A 4 0.10 -5.15 -3.44
CA ALA A 4 -0.50 -3.82 -3.46
C ALA A 4 0.44 -2.77 -2.86
N ILE A 5 0.89 -1.82 -3.68
CA ILE A 5 1.58 -0.61 -3.22
C ILE A 5 0.50 0.43 -2.91
N VAL A 6 0.32 0.73 -1.63
CA VAL A 6 -0.77 1.60 -1.16
C VAL A 6 -0.47 3.06 -1.49
N ASP A 7 -1.25 3.64 -2.39
CA ASP A 7 -1.27 5.05 -2.70
C ASP A 7 -2.27 5.77 -1.78
N TYR A 8 -1.71 6.55 -0.86
CA TYR A 8 -2.46 7.46 0.01
C TYR A 8 -2.13 8.93 -0.31
N GLY A 9 -1.80 9.23 -1.57
CA GLY A 9 -1.45 10.58 -2.04
C GLY A 9 -0.05 11.05 -1.62
N MET A 10 0.74 10.16 -1.01
CA MET A 10 2.14 10.41 -0.63
C MET A 10 2.94 9.11 -0.82
N GLY A 11 4.27 9.24 -0.93
CA GLY A 11 5.17 8.10 -1.13
C GLY A 11 6.00 8.23 -2.40
N ASN A 12 7.08 7.46 -2.46
CA ASN A 12 7.86 7.31 -3.69
C ASN A 12 7.34 6.13 -4.52
N LEU A 13 6.06 6.18 -4.91
CA LEU A 13 5.32 5.07 -5.54
C LEU A 13 6.06 4.49 -6.75
N ARG A 14 6.54 5.37 -7.63
CA ARG A 14 7.24 4.99 -8.86
C ARG A 14 8.55 4.24 -8.60
N SER A 15 9.30 4.61 -7.56
CA SER A 15 10.55 3.90 -7.26
C SER A 15 10.29 2.56 -6.61
N VAL A 16 9.26 2.47 -5.75
CA VAL A 16 8.84 1.22 -5.13
C VAL A 16 8.35 0.24 -6.19
N GLU A 17 7.45 0.66 -7.07
CA GLU A 17 6.94 -0.16 -8.18
C GLU A 17 8.09 -0.65 -9.08
N LYS A 18 9.00 0.24 -9.47
CA LYS A 18 10.20 -0.13 -10.23
C LYS A 18 11.09 -1.13 -9.48
N GLY A 19 11.18 -1.04 -8.16
CA GLY A 19 11.94 -1.98 -7.33
C GLY A 19 11.40 -3.41 -7.48
N PHE A 20 10.08 -3.58 -7.40
CA PHE A 20 9.43 -4.87 -7.61
C PHE A 20 9.54 -5.35 -9.06
N LEU A 21 9.35 -4.47 -10.04
CA LEU A 21 9.52 -4.83 -11.46
C LEU A 21 10.92 -5.35 -11.78
N LYS A 22 11.97 -4.77 -11.16
CA LYS A 22 13.36 -5.21 -11.35
C LYS A 22 13.62 -6.64 -10.86
N VAL A 23 12.86 -7.13 -9.89
CA VAL A 23 12.95 -8.50 -9.37
C VAL A 23 11.88 -9.44 -9.95
N GLY A 24 11.16 -8.99 -10.99
CA GLY A 24 10.14 -9.78 -11.68
C GLY A 24 8.84 -9.96 -10.90
N VAL A 25 8.60 -9.14 -9.88
CA VAL A 25 7.40 -9.23 -9.04
C VAL A 25 6.32 -8.27 -9.55
N ASN A 26 5.09 -8.78 -9.68
CA ASN A 26 3.92 -8.01 -10.06
C ASN A 26 3.39 -7.22 -8.86
N ALA A 27 3.91 -6.01 -8.68
CA ALA A 27 3.39 -5.02 -7.73
C ALA A 27 2.60 -3.94 -8.47
N LYS A 28 1.45 -3.55 -7.92
CA LYS A 28 0.58 -2.53 -8.49
C LYS A 28 0.31 -1.42 -7.50
N VAL A 29 0.38 -0.19 -7.96
CA VAL A 29 -0.08 0.98 -7.20
C VAL A 29 -1.61 0.94 -7.11
N VAL A 30 -2.15 1.02 -5.90
CA VAL A 30 -3.59 0.96 -5.64
C VAL A 30 -3.99 2.02 -4.62
N SER A 31 -5.13 2.67 -4.85
CA SER A 31 -5.62 3.79 -4.03
C SER A 31 -6.97 3.50 -3.37
N GLY A 32 -7.38 2.22 -3.29
CA GLY A 32 -8.70 1.83 -2.82
C GLY A 32 -8.68 0.57 -1.93
N PRO A 33 -9.57 0.49 -0.93
CA PRO A 33 -9.56 -0.58 0.08
C PRO A 33 -9.77 -1.96 -0.52
N ARG A 34 -10.64 -2.10 -1.53
CA ARG A 34 -10.89 -3.40 -2.17
C ARG A 34 -9.62 -4.04 -2.73
N ALA A 35 -8.78 -3.25 -3.38
CA ALA A 35 -7.55 -3.75 -3.97
C ALA A 35 -6.50 -4.18 -2.92
N ILE A 36 -6.52 -3.57 -1.73
CA ILE A 36 -5.71 -3.95 -0.57
C ILE A 36 -6.25 -5.25 0.04
N ASP A 37 -7.58 -5.36 0.17
CA ASP A 37 -8.26 -6.55 0.67
C ASP A 37 -8.05 -7.77 -0.24
N ASP A 38 -7.94 -7.57 -1.57
CA ASP A 38 -7.73 -8.64 -2.56
C ASP A 38 -6.24 -8.98 -2.80
N ALA A 39 -5.30 -8.15 -2.34
CA ALA A 39 -3.87 -8.38 -2.54
C ALA A 39 -3.31 -9.53 -1.68
N GLU A 40 -2.23 -10.16 -2.14
CA GLU A 40 -1.58 -11.25 -1.39
C GLU A 40 -0.54 -10.72 -0.39
N ALA A 41 0.06 -9.58 -0.70
CA ALA A 41 0.90 -8.79 0.18
C ALA A 41 0.63 -7.30 -0.06
N ILE A 42 0.92 -6.48 0.93
CA ILE A 42 0.75 -5.03 0.85
C ILE A 42 2.09 -4.34 1.08
N VAL A 43 2.24 -3.10 0.60
CA VAL A 43 3.39 -2.25 0.88
C VAL A 43 2.84 -0.87 1.19
N LEU A 44 3.16 -0.35 2.37
CA LEU A 44 2.83 1.02 2.77
C LEU A 44 4.06 1.92 2.62
N PRO A 45 4.21 2.66 1.50
CA PRO A 45 5.39 3.48 1.25
C PRO A 45 5.43 4.68 2.19
N GLY A 46 6.51 4.89 2.94
CA GLY A 46 6.65 6.01 3.88
C GLY A 46 7.51 7.15 3.35
N VAL A 47 6.91 8.32 3.09
CA VAL A 47 7.65 9.60 2.95
C VAL A 47 6.83 10.74 3.56
N GLY A 48 7.49 11.76 4.12
CA GLY A 48 6.83 12.95 4.66
C GLY A 48 6.48 12.86 6.15
N ALA A 49 5.65 13.80 6.61
CA ALA A 49 5.30 13.93 8.02
C ALA A 49 4.20 12.94 8.43
N PHE A 50 4.39 12.26 9.56
CA PHE A 50 3.45 11.25 10.07
C PHE A 50 1.99 11.73 10.16
N ARG A 51 1.79 12.99 10.58
CA ARG A 51 0.45 13.61 10.66
C ARG A 51 -0.25 13.66 9.30
N ASP A 52 0.47 14.03 8.25
CA ASP A 52 -0.10 14.12 6.91
C ASP A 52 -0.38 12.73 6.34
N CYS A 53 0.49 11.76 6.60
CA CYS A 53 0.26 10.36 6.24
C CYS A 53 -1.02 9.82 6.87
N MET A 54 -1.18 9.96 8.19
CA MET A 54 -2.37 9.49 8.90
C MET A 54 -3.64 10.21 8.44
N ARG A 55 -3.56 11.51 8.16
CA ARG A 55 -4.70 12.28 7.63
C ARG A 55 -5.16 11.71 6.29
N ASN A 56 -4.23 11.46 5.36
CA ASN A 56 -4.59 10.95 4.05
C ASN A 56 -5.13 9.52 4.11
N LEU A 57 -4.51 8.64 4.90
CA LEU A 57 -4.99 7.26 5.11
C LEU A 57 -6.41 7.23 5.68
N THR A 58 -6.72 8.14 6.61
CA THR A 58 -8.07 8.31 7.17
C THR A 58 -9.05 8.81 6.11
N ASN A 59 -8.70 9.89 5.41
CA ASN A 59 -9.57 10.54 4.42
C ASN A 59 -9.91 9.62 3.24
N MET A 60 -9.01 8.69 2.91
CA MET A 60 -9.20 7.72 1.83
C MET A 60 -9.79 6.38 2.32
N SER A 61 -10.15 6.27 3.59
CA SER A 61 -10.72 5.07 4.20
C SER A 61 -9.86 3.81 4.00
N LEU A 62 -8.53 3.96 4.03
CA LEU A 62 -7.59 2.86 3.78
C LEU A 62 -7.18 2.11 5.06
N ILE A 63 -7.28 2.77 6.21
CA ILE A 63 -6.79 2.23 7.50
C ILE A 63 -7.39 0.86 7.80
N GLU A 64 -8.71 0.72 7.70
CA GLU A 64 -9.37 -0.55 8.06
C GLU A 64 -8.91 -1.72 7.18
N SER A 65 -8.70 -1.47 5.89
CA SER A 65 -8.25 -2.53 4.97
C SER A 65 -6.79 -2.91 5.22
N ILE A 66 -5.94 -1.92 5.54
CA ILE A 66 -4.55 -2.18 5.95
C ILE A 66 -4.51 -2.99 7.24
N MET A 67 -5.29 -2.60 8.25
CA MET A 67 -5.37 -3.33 9.52
C MET A 67 -5.87 -4.76 9.32
N ARG A 68 -6.94 -4.96 8.55
CA ARG A 68 -7.44 -6.30 8.20
C ARG A 68 -6.39 -7.15 7.48
N ALA A 69 -5.59 -6.55 6.59
CA ALA A 69 -4.52 -7.26 5.91
C ALA A 69 -3.45 -7.76 6.88
N ILE A 70 -3.02 -6.91 7.82
CA ILE A 70 -2.05 -7.24 8.87
C ILE A 70 -2.60 -8.33 9.79
N GLU A 71 -3.84 -8.17 10.26
CA GLU A 71 -4.51 -9.14 11.15
C GLU A 71 -4.66 -10.52 10.51
N LYS A 72 -4.86 -10.58 9.18
CA LYS A 72 -4.90 -11.83 8.41
C LYS A 72 -3.52 -12.45 8.16
N GLY A 73 -2.45 -11.82 8.63
CA GLY A 73 -1.07 -12.30 8.43
C GLY A 73 -0.56 -12.14 7.01
N LYS A 74 -1.14 -11.23 6.21
CA LYS A 74 -0.56 -10.91 4.89
C LYS A 74 0.83 -10.27 5.10
N PRO A 75 1.84 -10.64 4.30
CA PRO A 75 3.11 -9.92 4.31
C PRO A 75 2.90 -8.42 4.03
N TYR A 76 3.57 -7.56 4.81
CA TYR A 76 3.49 -6.10 4.71
C TYR A 76 4.87 -5.42 4.75
#